data_AF-A0A951DWA0-F1
#
_entry.id   AF-A0A951DWA0-F1
#
_cell.length_a   1.000
_cell.length_b   1.000
_cell.length_c   1.000
_cell.angle_alpha   90.00
_cell.angle_beta   90.00
_cell.angle_gamma   90.00
#
_symmetry.space_group_name_H-M   'P 1'
#
loop_
_entity.id
_entity.type
_entity.pdbx_description
1 polymer ?
#
loop_
_entity_poly.entity_id
_entity_poly.type
_entity_poly.pdbx_seq_one_letter_code
_entity_poly.pdbx_strand_id
1 'polypeptide(L)' 'MQTVSKRILVTGGAGFLGSHLCERLLARGHDILCVDNYFTGRKDNIAHLLREPH' A
#
# COMPACT_ATOMS: atom_id res chain seq x y z
N MET A 1 21.25 2.14 10.43
CA MET A 1 21.23 2.90 9.17
C MET A 1 19.81 3.38 8.94
N GLN A 2 19.53 4.68 9.04
CA GLN A 2 18.18 5.19 8.78
C GLN A 2 17.91 5.08 7.28
N THR A 3 16.94 4.25 6.90
CA THR A 3 16.46 4.19 5.51
C THR A 3 15.69 5.46 5.21
N VAL A 4 16.08 6.19 4.16
CA VAL A 4 15.37 7.39 3.70
C VAL A 4 13.93 7.00 3.34
N SER A 5 12.95 7.71 3.90
CA SER A 5 11.55 7.56 3.53
C SER A 5 11.34 8.00 2.07
N LYS A 6 10.50 7.29 1.34
CA LYS A 6 10.23 7.51 -0.09
C LYS A 6 8.72 7.63 -0.27
N ARG A 7 8.30 8.40 -1.28
CA ARG A 7 6.93 8.41 -1.79
C ARG A 7 6.83 7.48 -2.99
N ILE A 8 5.91 6.51 -2.93
CA ILE A 8 5.82 5.42 -3.90
C ILE A 8 4.38 5.29 -4.40
N LEU A 9 4.20 5.26 -5.72
CA LEU A 9 2.92 4.93 -6.37
C LEU A 9 2.84 3.42 -6.60
N VAL A 10 1.78 2.78 -6.11
CA VAL A 10 1.48 1.37 -6.36
C VAL A 10 0.20 1.29 -7.18
N THR A 11 0.30 0.78 -8.41
CA THR A 11 -0.87 0.45 -9.24
C THR A 11 -1.34 -0.97 -8.94
N GLY A 12 -2.66 -1.20 -8.97
CA GLY A 12 -3.23 -2.50 -8.59
C GLY A 12 -3.09 -2.80 -7.09
N GLY A 13 -2.99 -1.77 -6.25
CA GLY A 13 -2.68 -1.92 -4.82
C GLY A 13 -3.79 -2.56 -3.99
N ALA A 14 -5.02 -2.67 -4.49
CA ALA A 14 -6.09 -3.44 -3.86
C ALA A 14 -6.18 -4.89 -4.36
N GLY A 15 -5.27 -5.33 -5.24
CA GLY A 15 -5.10 -6.73 -5.65
C GLY A 15 -4.35 -7.57 -4.60
N PHE A 16 -4.20 -8.88 -4.86
CA PHE A 16 -3.49 -9.80 -3.97
C PHE A 16 -2.04 -9.35 -3.75
N LEU A 17 -1.22 -9.26 -4.81
CA LEU A 17 0.19 -8.85 -4.67
C LEU A 17 0.33 -7.37 -4.27
N GLY A 18 -0.52 -6.50 -4.81
CA GLY A 18 -0.47 -5.06 -4.56
C GLY A 18 -0.66 -4.72 -3.08
N SER A 19 -1.63 -5.33 -2.41
CA SER A 19 -1.91 -5.08 -0.99
C SER A 19 -0.75 -5.52 -0.08
N HIS A 20 -0.18 -6.70 -0.32
CA HIS A 20 0.99 -7.19 0.43
C HIS A 20 2.24 -6.33 0.17
N LEU A 21 2.40 -5.79 -1.05
CA LEU A 21 3.46 -4.85 -1.36
C LEU A 21 3.26 -3.53 -0.60
N CYS A 22 2.05 -2.98 -0.59
CA CYS A 22 1.70 -1.79 0.18
C CYS A 22 2.03 -1.98 1.66
N GLU A 23 1.55 -3.06 2.29
CA GLU A 23 1.84 -3.40 3.68
C GLU A 23 3.36 -3.43 3.96
N ARG A 24 4.12 -4.12 3.12
CA ARG A 24 5.57 -4.26 3.30
C ARG A 24 6.35 -2.97 3.08
N LEU A 25 5.85 -2.04 2.26
CA LEU A 25 6.47 -0.74 2.05
C LEU A 25 6.13 0.23 3.19
N LEU A 26 4.87 0.22 3.66
CA LEU A 26 4.43 0.97 4.84
C LEU A 26 5.22 0.55 6.09
N ALA A 27 5.38 -0.76 6.31
CA ALA A 27 6.18 -1.30 7.42
C ALA A 27 7.68 -0.90 7.37
N ARG A 28 8.17 -0.39 6.23
CA ARG A 28 9.52 0.15 6.06
C ARG A 28 9.59 1.68 6.21
N GLY A 29 8.48 2.34 6.55
CA GLY A 29 8.40 3.80 6.75
C GLY A 29 8.31 4.60 5.46
N HIS A 30 7.84 3.99 4.36
CA HIS A 30 7.56 4.70 3.12
C HIS A 30 6.12 5.22 3.09
N ASP A 31 5.92 6.32 2.39
CA ASP A 31 4.59 6.89 2.07
C ASP A 31 4.11 6.31 0.73
N ILE A 32 2.86 5.83 0.70
CA ILE A 32 2.31 5.03 -0.38
C ILE A 32 1.05 5.68 -0.93
N LEU A 33 1.05 5.95 -2.24
CA LEU A 33 -0.16 6.24 -2.99
C LEU A 33 -0.62 4.96 -3.72
N CYS A 34 -1.71 4.37 -3.25
CA CYS A 34 -2.32 3.21 -3.89
C CYS A 34 -3.36 3.64 -4.93
N VAL A 35 -3.23 3.17 -6.17
CA VAL A 35 -4.20 3.38 -7.26
C VAL A 35 -4.72 2.04 -7.75
N ASP A 36 -6.04 1.85 -7.68
CA ASP A 36 -6.69 0.63 -8.13
C ASP A 36 -8.09 0.96 -8.68
N ASN A 37 -8.51 0.28 -9.75
CA ASN A 37 -9.82 0.43 -10.35
C ASN A 37 -10.83 -0.61 -9.87
N TYR A 38 -10.42 -1.53 -8.98
CA TYR A 38 -11.19 -2.62 -8.41
C TYR A 38 -11.78 -3.59 -9.46
N PHE A 39 -11.15 -3.77 -10.62
CA PHE A 39 -11.63 -4.73 -11.62
C PHE A 39 -11.59 -6.18 -11.08
N THR A 40 -10.50 -6.56 -10.40
CA THR A 40 -10.38 -7.81 -9.62
C THR A 40 -9.95 -7.58 -8.18
N GLY A 41 -9.56 -6.34 -7.82
CA GLY A 41 -9.17 -5.96 -6.47
C GLY A 41 -10.36 -5.87 -5.51
N ARG A 42 -10.09 -5.96 -4.21
CA ARG A 42 -11.10 -5.84 -3.15
C ARG A 42 -10.67 -4.81 -2.11
N LYS A 43 -11.60 -3.96 -1.65
CA LYS A 43 -11.34 -2.97 -0.59
C LYS A 43 -10.81 -3.63 0.68
N ASP A 44 -11.29 -4.82 1.02
CA ASP A 44 -10.88 -5.58 2.21
C ASP A 44 -9.37 -5.89 2.21
N ASN A 45 -8.75 -6.02 1.04
CA ASN A 45 -7.30 -6.28 0.93
C ASN A 45 -6.46 -5.11 1.46
N ILE A 46 -6.99 -3.88 1.51
CA ILE A 46 -6.27 -2.69 1.98
C ILE A 46 -6.95 -2.03 3.19
N ALA A 47 -8.13 -2.48 3.60
CA ALA A 47 -8.91 -1.85 4.67
C ALA A 47 -8.16 -1.78 6.01
N HIS A 48 -7.28 -2.74 6.28
CA HIS A 48 -6.44 -2.76 7.47
C HIS A 48 -5.30 -1.74 7.41
N LEU A 49 -4.82 -1.38 6.21
CA LEU A 49 -3.76 -0.39 5.99
C LEU A 49 -4.26 1.05 6.11
N LEU A 50 -5.56 1.29 5.89
CA LEU A 50 -6.19 2.61 5.99
C LEU A 50 -6.40 3.10 7.42
N ARG A 51 -6.19 2.22 8.42
CA ARG A 51 -6.38 2.56 9.84
C ARG A 51 -5.12 3.14 10.48
N GLU A 52 -3.99 3.08 9.79
CA GLU A 52 -2.74 3.71 10.21
C GLU A 52 -2.80 5.20 9.82
N PRO A 53 -2.96 6.14 10.79
CA PRO A 53 -2.84 7.54 10.48
C PRO A 53 -1.37 7.87 10.19
N HIS A 54 -1.09 8.48 9.04
CA HIS A 54 0.16 9.17 8.74
C HIS A 54 0.06 10.65 9.08
#